data_AF-A0A6B9FEV0-F1
#
_entry.id   AF-A0A6B9FEV0-F1
#
_cell.length_a   1.000
_cell.length_b   1.000
_cell.length_c   1.000
_cell.angle_alpha   90.00
_cell.angle_beta   90.00
_cell.angle_gamma   90.00
#
_symmetry.space_group_name_H-M   'P 1'
#
loop_
_entity.id
_entity.type
_entity.pdbx_description
1 polymer ?
#
loop_
_entity_poly.entity_id
_entity_poly.type
_entity_poly.pdbx_seq_one_letter_code
_entity_poly.pdbx_strand_id
1 'polypeptide(L)' 'MQTFRCLDPQDPYAEREVRVAFEWVAGLPRLLAALDDQEADILPELIEVQCDDLRREIAAAQTPGSALPPL' A
#
# COMPACT_ATOMS: atom_id res chain seq x y z
N MET A 1 5.05 -11.20 8.30
CA MET A 1 5.04 -10.51 7.00
C MET A 1 3.70 -10.77 6.33
N GLN A 2 3.01 -9.71 5.90
CA GLN A 2 1.75 -9.77 5.14
C GLN A 2 1.96 -9.08 3.79
N THR A 3 1.08 -9.38 2.83
CA THR A 3 1.09 -8.73 1.52
C THR A 3 -0.29 -8.16 1.21
N PHE A 4 -0.35 -6.96 0.66
CA PHE A 4 -1.59 -6.31 0.22
C PHE A 4 -1.37 -5.67 -1.15
N ARG A 5 -2.43 -5.56 -1.95
CA ARG A 5 -2.39 -4.86 -3.24
C ARG A 5 -2.82 -3.42 -3.02
N CYS A 6 -1.93 -2.49 -3.36
CA CYS A 6 -2.19 -1.07 -3.33
C CYS A 6 -2.17 -0.53 -4.76
N LEU A 7 -2.78 0.62 -4.99
CA LEU A 7 -2.56 1.34 -6.23
C LEU A 7 -1.08 1.72 -6.36
N ASP A 8 -0.57 1.68 -7.58
CA ASP A 8 0.80 2.13 -7.86
C ASP A 8 0.89 3.65 -7.60
N PRO A 9 1.64 4.10 -6.60
CA PRO A 9 1.70 5.51 -6.25
C PRO A 9 2.56 6.32 -7.24
N GLN A 10 3.24 5.65 -8.18
CA GLN A 10 3.91 6.28 -9.32
C GLN A 10 2.98 6.41 -10.54
N ASP A 11 1.83 5.73 -10.54
CA ASP A 11 0.84 5.81 -11.61
C ASP A 11 -0.20 6.91 -11.33
N PRO A 12 -0.13 8.07 -12.02
CA PRO A 12 -1.07 9.17 -11.78
C PRO A 12 -2.51 8.85 -12.19
N TYR A 13 -2.75 7.77 -12.93
CA TYR A 13 -4.06 7.37 -13.41
C TYR A 13 -4.71 6.26 -12.58
N ALA A 14 -3.99 5.69 -11.60
CA ALA A 14 -4.48 4.59 -10.76
C ALA A 14 -4.99 3.36 -11.55
N GLU A 15 -4.34 3.07 -12.69
CA GLU A 15 -4.61 1.92 -13.54
C GLU A 15 -3.74 0.71 -13.16
N ARG A 16 -2.67 0.94 -12.41
CA ARG A 16 -1.72 -0.09 -11.96
C ARG A 16 -1.82 -0.35 -10.46
N GLU A 17 -1.49 -1.58 -10.10
CA GLU A 17 -1.38 -2.02 -8.71
C GLU A 17 0.04 -2.50 -8.43
N VAL A 18 0.49 -2.31 -7.18
CA VAL A 18 1.72 -2.87 -6.64
C VAL A 18 1.40 -3.80 -5.48
N ARG A 19 2.15 -4.90 -5.38
CA ARG A 19 2.06 -5.83 -4.25
C ARG A 19 3.01 -5.36 -3.15
N VAL A 20 2.44 -4.83 -2.09
CA VAL A 20 3.19 -4.30 -0.96
C VAL A 20 3.36 -5.37 0.11
N ALA A 21 4.59 -5.70 0.44
CA ALA A 21 4.94 -6.51 1.59
C ALA A 21 5.15 -5.60 2.81
N PHE A 22 4.50 -5.93 3.93
CA PHE A 22 4.56 -5.10 5.14
C PHE A 22 4.48 -5.93 6.43
N GLU A 23 4.78 -5.27 7.54
CA GLU A 23 4.57 -5.76 8.90
C GLU A 23 3.88 -4.70 9.76
N TRP A 24 3.18 -5.12 10.82
CA TRP A 24 2.59 -4.18 11.77
C TRP A 24 3.59 -3.88 12.89
N VAL A 25 3.96 -2.61 13.04
CA VAL A 25 4.84 -2.14 14.11
C VAL A 25 4.12 -1.03 14.86
N ALA A 26 3.87 -1.25 16.16
CA ALA A 26 3.16 -0.30 17.02
C ALA A 26 1.80 0.18 16.45
N GLY A 27 1.09 -0.69 15.72
CA GLY A 27 -0.21 -0.37 15.11
C GLY A 27 -0.14 0.37 13.78
N LEU A 28 1.06 0.59 13.23
CA LEU A 28 1.25 1.19 11.91
C LEU A 28 1.85 0.17 10.92
N PRO A 29 1.45 0.18 9.64
CA PRO A 29 2.05 -0.67 8.63
C PRO A 29 3.43 -0.14 8.28
N ARG A 30 4.46 -0.95 8.53
CA ARG A 30 5.83 -0.72 8.09
C ARG A 30 6.04 -1.45 6.76
N LEU A 31 6.32 -0.67 5.73
CA LEU A 31 6.60 -1.18 4.38
C LEU A 31 7.95 -1.90 4.38
N LEU A 32 7.99 -3.08 3.77
CA LEU A 32 9.19 -3.90 3.61
C LEU A 32 9.63 -3.99 2.14
N ALA A 33 8.66 -4.05 1.22
CA ALA A 33 8.87 -3.98 -0.22
C ALA A 33 7.58 -3.52 -0.92
N ALA A 34 7.70 -2.95 -2.11
CA ALA A 34 6.58 -2.64 -3.00
C ALA A 34 6.92 -3.18 -4.38
N LEU A 35 6.27 -4.28 -4.77
CA LEU A 35 6.60 -5.00 -6.01
C LEU A 35 5.65 -4.59 -7.13
N ASP A 36 6.19 -4.12 -8.24
CA ASP A 36 5.43 -3.84 -9.45
C ASP A 36 5.01 -5.13 -10.21
N ASP A 37 4.47 -4.96 -11.42
CA ASP A 37 4.06 -6.07 -12.29
C ASP A 37 5.24 -6.88 -12.85
N GLN A 38 6.46 -6.34 -12.83
CA GLN A 38 7.71 -7.02 -13.16
C GLN A 38 8.35 -7.68 -11.93
N GLU A 39 7.69 -7.63 -10.77
CA GLU A 39 8.23 -8.04 -9.46
C GLU A 39 9.48 -7.25 -9.03
N ALA A 40 9.69 -6.06 -9.59
CA ALA A 40 10.75 -5.14 -9.15
C ALA A 40 10.32 -4.40 -7.89
N ASP A 41 11.23 -4.29 -6.91
CA ASP A 41 10.98 -3.52 -5.68
C ASP A 41 11.17 -2.03 -5.94
N ILE A 42 10.06 -1.31 -6.09
CA ILE A 42 10.02 0.12 -6.32
C ILE A 42 10.06 0.93 -5.02
N LEU A 43 9.96 0.28 -3.84
CA LEU A 43 9.95 0.97 -2.54
C LEU A 43 11.13 1.94 -2.35
N PRO A 44 12.37 1.64 -2.76
CA PRO A 44 13.49 2.58 -2.65
C PRO A 44 13.35 3.84 -3.53
N GLU A 45 12.51 3.79 -4.56
CA GLU A 45 12.28 4.87 -5.51
C GLU A 45 11.09 5.76 -5.10
N LEU A 46 10.30 5.32 -4.11
CA LEU A 46 9.15 6.06 -3.62
C LEU A 46 9.57 7.23 -2.72
N ILE A 47 8.92 8.38 -2.92
CA ILE A 47 9.02 9.50 -1.98
C ILE A 47 8.14 9.26 -0.74
N GLU A 48 8.37 10.02 0.32
CA GLU A 48 7.65 9.87 1.60
C GLU A 48 6.12 9.94 1.44
N VAL A 49 5.62 10.87 0.61
CA VAL A 49 4.18 11.01 0.32
C VAL A 49 3.61 9.73 -0.31
N GLN A 50 4.32 9.14 -1.28
CA GLN A 50 3.91 7.89 -1.92
C GLN A 50 3.93 6.71 -0.95
N CYS A 51 4.92 6.67 -0.06
CA CYS A 51 4.96 5.67 1.01
C CYS A 51 3.77 5.83 1.98
N ASP A 52 3.39 7.05 2.31
CA ASP A 52 2.25 7.33 3.19
C ASP A 52 0.91 6.95 2.54
N ASP A 53 0.77 7.13 1.23
CA ASP A 53 -0.40 6.65 0.48
C ASP A 53 -0.54 5.13 0.60
N LEU A 54 0.54 4.37 0.36
CA LEU A 54 0.55 2.90 0.53
C LEU A 54 0.16 2.49 1.97
N ARG A 55 0.73 3.15 2.98
CA ARG A 55 0.41 2.88 4.39
C ARG A 55 -1.06 3.14 4.68
N ARG A 56 -1.61 4.22 4.14
CA ARG A 56 -3.01 4.62 4.32
C ARG A 56 -3.96 3.61 3.70
N GLU A 57 -3.67 3.14 2.48
CA GLU A 57 -4.45 2.08 1.83
C GLU A 57 -4.47 0.79 2.66
N ILE A 58 -3.29 0.34 3.12
CA ILE A 58 -3.17 -0.86 3.97
C ILE A 58 -3.96 -0.69 5.28
N ALA A 59 -3.83 0.46 5.94
CA ALA A 59 -4.53 0.75 7.18
C ALA A 59 -6.05 0.81 6.99
N ALA A 60 -6.52 1.43 5.90
CA ALA A 60 -7.94 1.54 5.58
C ALA A 60 -8.57 0.16 5.32
N ALA A 61 -7.86 -0.73 4.63
CA ALA A 61 -8.35 -2.09 4.33
C ALA A 61 -8.43 -2.99 5.57
N GLN A 62 -7.57 -2.78 6.57
CA GLN A 62 -7.47 -3.64 7.75
C GLN A 62 -8.19 -3.07 8.98
N THR A 63 -8.80 -1.89 8.87
CA THR A 63 -9.65 -1.36 9.95
C THR A 63 -11.05 -1.98 9.84
N PRO A 64 -11.49 -2.81 10.81
CA PRO A 64 -12.86 -3.35 10.84
C PRO A 64 -13.83 -2.18 11.09
N GLY A 65 -14.31 -1.58 10.00
CA GLY A 65 -15.13 -0.38 10.03
C GLY A 65 -15.24 0.36 8.69
N SER A 66 -14.38 0.08 7.71
CA SER A 66 -14.48 0.63 6.36
C SER A 66 -15.43 -0.18 5.45
N ALA A 67 -16.55 -0.65 6.00
CA ALA A 67 -17.74 -0.87 5.20
C ALA A 67 -18.50 0.45 5.21
N LEU A 68 -18.28 1.29 4.19
CA LEU A 68 -19.21 2.39 3.90
C LEU A 68 -20.62 1.78 3.85
N PRO A 69 -21.59 2.25 4.65
CA PRO A 69 -22.97 1.84 4.43
C PRO A 69 -23.38 2.35 3.04
N PRO A 70 -24.12 1.56 2.24
CA PRO A 70 -24.67 2.06 0.99
C PRO A 70 -25.60 3.25 1.29
N LEU A 71 -25.49 4.30 0.48
CA LEU A 71 -26.41 5.46 0.49
C LEU A 71 -27.85 5.02 0.17
#